data_AF-A0A4Q4UN87-F1
#
_entry.id   AF-A0A4Q4UN87-F1
#
_cell.length_a   1.000
_cell.length_b   1.000
_cell.length_c   1.000
_cell.angle_alpha   90.00
_cell.angle_beta   90.00
_cell.angle_gamma   90.00
#
_symmetry.space_group_name_H-M   'P 1'
#
loop_
_entity.id
_entity.type
_entity.pdbx_description
1 polymer ?
#
loop_
_entity_poly.entity_id
_entity_poly.type
_entity_poly.pdbx_seq_one_letter_code
_entity_poly.pdbx_strand_id
1 'polypeptide(L)'
;MATATRTSISPTPYREGVELRIRKHVPPEPFGGGYGPCPRCKVGVSQNAMSVDRVAFALDNPPLETEPPAGKEHSFSITGLKTLRRFHVDGGGAHVVTGYFDRDKDVVCLAKIYDGVYYPLENEDSGWDCMTLADADYAIEACAYETMQPVEGVGAKLVPEYHGTWTFAVATNQPGRRRWVRMLLLQLVRGETVLAKIHKATKNDAIQHPLLPDQETRLRILKDTLEAETSILWNAEVLQGDLSPRNVMVQPDGSVVIVDFNQAVVYPFYHRRHPKYNEGAHPLPPPTHRAPLALCPWQRYLRRSVVPVGKLGPPELAREPSNVR
;
A
#
# COMPACT_ATOMS: atom_id res chain seq x y z
N MET A 1 -11.16 22.91 -36.70
CA MET A 1 -11.25 22.33 -35.34
C MET A 1 -9.92 21.66 -35.05
N ALA A 2 -9.11 22.23 -34.16
CA ALA A 2 -7.83 21.65 -33.78
C ALA A 2 -8.08 20.49 -32.82
N THR A 3 -7.65 19.30 -33.20
CA THR A 3 -7.67 18.10 -32.37
C THR A 3 -6.82 18.39 -31.13
N ALA A 4 -7.42 18.33 -29.94
CA ALA A 4 -6.67 18.46 -28.70
C ALA A 4 -5.62 17.34 -28.65
N THR A 5 -4.36 17.71 -28.89
CA THR A 5 -3.22 16.81 -28.69
C THR A 5 -3.22 16.39 -27.25
N ARG A 6 -3.48 15.09 -27.04
CA ARG A 6 -3.34 14.36 -25.79
C ARG A 6 -1.99 14.76 -25.18
N THR A 7 -2.00 15.61 -24.16
CA THR A 7 -0.79 16.11 -23.50
C THR A 7 -0.03 14.91 -22.98
N SER A 8 1.08 14.59 -23.63
CA SER A 8 1.96 13.51 -23.20
C SER A 8 2.42 13.83 -21.78
N ILE A 9 2.07 12.98 -20.82
CA ILE A 9 2.59 13.11 -19.46
C ILE A 9 4.12 13.18 -19.57
N SER A 10 4.70 14.27 -19.06
CA SER A 10 6.15 14.38 -18.94
C SER A 10 6.68 13.15 -18.20
N PRO A 11 7.76 12.50 -18.69
CA PRO A 11 8.36 11.37 -17.98
C PRO A 11 8.62 11.74 -16.52
N THR A 12 8.33 10.80 -15.61
CA THR A 12 8.48 11.03 -14.18
C THR A 12 9.93 11.43 -13.85
N PRO A 13 10.14 12.40 -12.92
CA PRO A 13 11.49 12.77 -12.48
C PRO A 13 12.12 11.68 -11.59
N TYR A 14 11.33 10.71 -11.11
CA TYR A 14 11.77 9.64 -10.21
C TYR A 14 12.30 8.44 -11.00
N ARG A 15 13.49 8.59 -11.58
CA ARG A 15 14.14 7.56 -12.38
C ARG A 15 15.50 7.19 -11.84
N GLU A 16 15.97 6.01 -12.22
CA GLU A 16 17.29 5.51 -11.86
C GLU A 16 18.40 6.51 -12.24
N GLY A 17 19.40 6.64 -11.35
CA GLY A 17 20.51 7.59 -11.49
C GLY A 17 20.19 9.01 -11.02
N VAL A 18 18.95 9.31 -10.62
CA VAL A 18 18.60 10.61 -10.04
C VAL A 18 18.93 10.64 -8.55
N GLU A 19 19.61 11.70 -8.12
CA GLU A 19 19.85 12.01 -6.71
C GLU A 19 18.85 13.08 -6.24
N LEU A 20 18.10 12.76 -5.19
CA LEU A 20 17.17 13.66 -4.52
C LEU A 20 17.86 14.30 -3.31
N ARG A 21 17.71 15.61 -3.16
CA ARG A 21 18.16 16.36 -1.97
C ARG A 21 17.00 16.49 -1.00
N ILE A 22 17.05 15.73 0.07
CA ILE A 22 15.94 15.54 0.99
C ILE A 22 16.25 16.17 2.35
N ARG A 23 15.22 16.64 3.02
CA ARG A 23 15.29 17.16 4.39
C ARG A 23 14.24 16.47 5.22
N LYS A 24 14.53 16.29 6.51
CA LYS A 24 13.54 15.74 7.45
C LYS A 24 12.32 16.67 7.48
N HIS A 25 11.15 16.07 7.54
CA HIS A 25 9.87 16.78 7.57
C HIS A 25 9.02 16.19 8.68
N VAL A 26 8.22 17.00 9.36
CA VAL A 26 7.25 16.51 10.35
C VAL A 26 5.93 16.26 9.61
N PRO A 27 5.33 15.07 9.59
CA PRO A 27 4.05 14.91 8.92
C PRO A 27 2.95 15.71 9.65
N PRO A 28 1.94 16.25 8.94
CA PRO A 28 0.74 16.74 9.62
C PRO A 28 0.02 15.56 10.29
N GLU A 29 -0.82 15.85 11.28
CA GLU A 29 -1.73 14.84 11.83
C GLU A 29 -2.60 14.22 10.73
N PRO A 30 -2.97 12.94 10.84
CA PRO A 30 -3.84 12.30 9.85
C PRO A 30 -5.19 13.02 9.78
N PHE A 31 -5.75 13.14 8.58
CA PHE A 31 -7.02 13.83 8.33
C PHE A 31 -7.85 13.09 7.26
N GLY A 32 -9.16 13.35 7.23
CA GLY A 32 -10.10 12.71 6.30
C GLY A 32 -10.82 11.48 6.84
N GLY A 33 -11.90 11.08 6.16
CA GLY A 33 -12.69 9.91 6.53
C GLY A 33 -13.26 10.03 7.95
N GLY A 34 -12.56 9.43 8.93
CA GLY A 34 -12.90 9.52 10.35
C GLY A 34 -11.79 10.14 11.23
N TYR A 35 -10.82 10.82 10.65
CA TYR A 35 -9.90 11.68 11.37
C TYR A 35 -10.47 13.10 11.53
N GLY A 36 -9.65 14.03 12.03
CA GLY A 36 -9.97 15.45 12.08
C GLY A 36 -10.31 16.05 10.71
N PRO A 37 -10.85 17.29 10.70
CA PRO A 37 -11.20 17.98 9.47
C PRO A 37 -9.97 18.14 8.57
N CYS A 38 -10.18 18.08 7.25
CA CYS A 38 -9.11 18.35 6.29
C CYS A 38 -8.60 19.79 6.49
N PRO A 39 -7.29 20.00 6.70
CA PRO A 39 -6.74 21.34 6.91
C PRO A 39 -6.60 22.13 5.60
N ARG A 40 -6.81 21.51 4.44
CA ARG A 40 -6.79 22.18 3.13
C ARG A 40 -8.17 22.76 2.80
N CYS A 41 -8.18 23.98 2.27
CA CYS A 41 -9.39 24.51 1.65
C CYS A 41 -9.70 23.69 0.39
N LYS A 42 -10.97 23.35 0.19
CA LYS A 42 -11.40 22.65 -1.02
C LYS A 42 -11.15 23.53 -2.25
N VAL A 43 -10.36 23.04 -3.19
CA VAL A 43 -10.10 23.71 -4.47
C VAL A 43 -11.02 23.09 -5.51
N GLY A 44 -11.99 23.87 -5.98
CA GLY A 44 -12.92 23.41 -7.02
C GLY A 44 -12.19 23.23 -8.35
N VAL A 45 -12.16 22.01 -8.88
CA VAL A 45 -11.66 21.73 -10.23
C VAL A 45 -12.83 21.90 -11.20
N SER A 46 -13.14 23.14 -11.60
CA SER A 46 -14.26 23.43 -12.50
C SER A 46 -13.97 23.13 -13.98
N GLN A 47 -12.74 22.74 -14.30
CA GLN A 47 -12.27 22.51 -15.66
C GLN A 47 -12.23 21.02 -15.99
N ASN A 48 -12.31 20.68 -17.27
CA ASN A 48 -12.08 19.32 -17.74
C ASN A 48 -10.72 18.82 -17.22
N ALA A 49 -10.71 17.70 -16.49
CA ALA A 49 -9.50 17.17 -15.87
C ALA A 49 -8.34 16.95 -16.86
N MET A 50 -8.64 16.76 -18.14
CA MET A 50 -7.66 16.57 -19.21
C MET A 50 -6.96 17.86 -19.66
N SER A 51 -7.53 19.03 -19.36
CA SER A 51 -6.95 20.33 -19.74
C SER A 51 -6.18 21.03 -18.63
N VAL A 52 -6.19 20.49 -17.41
CA VAL A 52 -5.51 21.11 -16.27
C VAL A 52 -4.00 20.88 -16.36
N ASP A 53 -3.23 21.96 -16.34
CA ASP A 53 -1.78 21.88 -16.08
C ASP A 53 -1.57 21.51 -14.61
N ARG A 54 -1.26 20.23 -14.40
CA ARG A 54 -1.09 19.65 -13.06
C ARG A 54 0.12 20.21 -12.33
N VAL A 55 1.17 20.59 -13.06
CA VAL A 55 2.36 21.17 -12.45
C VAL A 55 2.04 22.59 -11.99
N ALA A 56 1.34 23.38 -12.80
CA ALA A 56 0.84 24.68 -12.37
C ALA A 56 -0.12 24.56 -11.17
N PHE A 57 -1.06 23.62 -11.22
CA PHE A 57 -1.98 23.35 -10.12
C PHE A 57 -1.25 23.01 -8.82
N ALA A 58 -0.27 22.10 -8.85
CA ALA A 58 0.52 21.73 -7.68
C ALA A 58 1.41 22.87 -7.16
N LEU A 59 1.89 23.74 -8.05
CA LEU A 59 2.67 24.91 -7.68
C LEU A 59 1.83 25.99 -6.99
N ASP A 60 0.56 26.12 -7.36
CA ASP A 60 -0.38 27.08 -6.77
C ASP A 60 -1.08 26.51 -5.52
N ASN A 61 -1.03 25.19 -5.35
CA ASN A 61 -1.60 24.45 -4.22
C ASN A 61 -0.53 23.55 -3.58
N PRO A 62 0.55 24.11 -2.98
CA PRO A 62 1.66 23.32 -2.44
C PRO A 62 1.18 22.32 -1.36
N PRO A 63 1.95 21.25 -1.09
CA PRO A 63 1.66 20.33 0.01
C PRO A 63 1.49 21.06 1.35
N LEU A 64 0.75 20.46 2.28
CA LEU A 64 0.62 20.98 3.64
C LEU A 64 2.00 21.09 4.28
N GLU A 65 2.40 22.31 4.63
CA GLU A 65 3.60 22.55 5.44
C GLU A 65 3.24 22.37 6.91
N THR A 66 3.94 21.45 7.56
CA THR A 66 4.20 21.55 9.00
C THR A 66 5.46 22.38 9.19
N GLU A 67 5.98 22.50 10.41
CA GLU A 67 7.22 23.23 10.72
C GLU A 67 8.25 23.20 9.55
N PRO A 68 8.77 24.38 9.12
CA PRO A 68 9.64 24.45 7.94
C PRO A 68 10.74 23.40 8.03
N PRO A 69 11.07 22.68 6.94
CA PRO A 69 12.07 21.61 6.97
C PRO A 69 13.39 22.14 7.53
N ALA A 70 13.62 21.84 8.80
CA ALA A 70 14.77 22.29 9.58
C ALA A 70 15.83 21.19 9.57
N GLY A 71 17.09 21.60 9.55
CA GLY A 71 18.22 20.69 9.72
C GLY A 71 18.98 20.37 8.44
N LYS A 72 19.79 19.31 8.55
CA LYS A 72 20.79 18.90 7.56
C LYS A 72 20.12 18.42 6.27
N GLU A 73 20.67 18.82 5.12
CA GLU A 73 20.30 18.25 3.83
C GLU A 73 20.98 16.89 3.66
N HIS A 74 20.19 15.91 3.25
CA HIS A 74 20.59 14.52 3.00
C HIS A 74 20.41 14.19 1.51
N SER A 75 21.06 13.13 1.05
CA SER A 75 20.94 12.67 -0.34
C SER A 75 20.25 11.31 -0.41
N PHE A 76 19.31 11.15 -1.34
CA PHE A 76 18.74 9.85 -1.69
C PHE A 76 18.97 9.54 -3.17
N SER A 77 19.79 8.54 -3.46
CA SER A 77 20.14 8.16 -4.84
C SER A 77 19.26 7.02 -5.33
N ILE A 78 18.45 7.26 -6.36
CA ILE A 78 17.54 6.26 -6.93
C ILE A 78 18.33 5.23 -7.74
N THR A 79 18.22 3.96 -7.37
CA THR A 79 18.90 2.82 -8.01
C THR A 79 17.96 1.89 -8.74
N GLY A 80 16.66 2.02 -8.50
CA GLY A 80 15.67 1.17 -9.13
C GLY A 80 14.27 1.72 -8.95
N LEU A 81 13.40 1.35 -9.90
CA LEU A 81 12.00 1.74 -9.91
C LEU A 81 11.16 0.48 -9.71
N LYS A 82 10.47 0.39 -8.56
CA LYS A 82 9.66 -0.77 -8.19
C LYS A 82 8.22 -0.64 -8.68
N THR A 83 7.66 0.57 -8.65
CA THR A 83 6.27 0.81 -9.05
C THR A 83 6.12 2.10 -9.83
N LEU A 84 5.60 2.00 -11.05
CA LEU A 84 4.93 3.07 -11.77
C LEU A 84 3.43 2.72 -11.78
N ARG A 85 2.64 3.24 -10.82
CA ARG A 85 1.19 3.28 -11.05
C ARG A 85 0.98 4.25 -12.19
N ARG A 86 0.56 3.76 -13.35
CA ARG A 86 0.35 4.63 -14.50
C ARG A 86 -0.92 5.43 -14.27
N PHE A 87 -0.81 6.75 -14.27
CA PHE A 87 -1.90 7.69 -13.99
C PHE A 87 -3.21 7.41 -14.80
N HIS A 88 -3.11 6.82 -16.00
CA HIS A 88 -4.24 6.52 -16.89
C HIS A 88 -4.67 5.05 -16.93
N VAL A 89 -4.00 4.17 -16.18
CA VAL A 89 -4.30 2.72 -16.17
C VAL A 89 -4.66 2.25 -14.77
N ASP A 90 -3.98 2.79 -13.74
CA ASP A 90 -4.04 2.28 -12.36
C ASP A 90 -4.58 3.32 -11.36
N GLY A 91 -5.14 4.44 -11.83
CA GLY A 91 -5.69 5.49 -10.95
C GLY A 91 -4.65 6.38 -10.26
N GLY A 92 -3.37 6.32 -10.64
CA GLY A 92 -2.33 7.18 -10.06
C GLY A 92 -1.97 6.85 -8.59
N GLY A 93 -1.26 7.77 -7.94
CA GLY A 93 -0.86 7.69 -6.53
C GLY A 93 0.64 7.82 -6.30
N ALA A 94 1.09 7.39 -5.11
CA ALA A 94 2.48 7.45 -4.72
C ALA A 94 3.41 6.62 -5.63
N HIS A 95 4.62 7.14 -5.86
CA HIS A 95 5.70 6.41 -6.53
C HIS A 95 6.50 5.60 -5.53
N VAL A 96 6.96 4.42 -5.93
CA VAL A 96 7.82 3.58 -5.10
C VAL A 96 9.13 3.30 -5.83
N VAL A 97 10.22 3.76 -5.25
CA VAL A 97 11.58 3.62 -5.77
C VAL A 97 12.48 2.98 -4.72
N THR A 98 13.58 2.37 -5.15
CA THR A 98 14.65 1.92 -4.27
C THR A 98 15.87 2.79 -4.44
N GLY A 99 16.67 2.93 -3.38
CA GLY A 99 17.84 3.77 -3.43
C GLY A 99 18.71 3.69 -2.19
N TYR A 100 19.76 4.50 -2.21
CA TYR A 100 20.73 4.63 -1.12
C TYR A 100 20.51 5.94 -0.39
N PHE A 101 20.61 5.91 0.94
CA PHE A 101 20.55 7.09 1.80
C PHE A 101 21.97 7.59 2.13
N ASP A 102 22.25 8.89 1.99
CA ASP A 102 23.53 9.53 2.31
C ASP A 102 24.79 8.88 1.70
N ARG A 103 24.66 8.30 0.50
CA ARG A 103 25.72 7.55 -0.21
C ARG A 103 26.18 6.29 0.52
N ASP A 104 25.53 5.91 1.61
CA ASP A 104 25.68 4.60 2.20
C ASP A 104 25.07 3.56 1.26
N LYS A 105 25.95 2.80 0.61
CA LYS A 105 25.56 1.77 -0.36
C LYS A 105 25.21 0.44 0.31
N ASP A 106 25.46 0.32 1.61
CA ASP A 106 25.22 -0.91 2.36
C ASP A 106 23.74 -1.00 2.78
N VAL A 107 23.06 0.14 2.88
CA VAL A 107 21.64 0.23 3.23
C VAL A 107 20.81 0.61 2.00
N VAL A 108 20.12 -0.38 1.43
CA VAL A 108 19.11 -0.14 0.39
C VAL A 108 17.77 0.14 1.05
N CYS A 109 17.26 1.35 0.84
CA CYS A 109 15.95 1.77 1.33
C CYS A 109 14.91 1.74 0.20
N LEU A 110 13.66 1.64 0.60
CA LEU A 110 12.50 1.91 -0.24
C LEU A 110 12.01 3.33 0.07
N ALA A 111 11.87 4.16 -0.96
CA ALA A 111 11.26 5.46 -0.86
C ALA A 111 9.86 5.43 -1.48
N LYS A 112 8.87 5.87 -0.70
CA LYS A 112 7.50 6.09 -1.16
C LYS A 112 7.27 7.60 -1.28
N ILE A 113 6.99 8.07 -2.48
CA ILE A 113 6.97 9.49 -2.86
C ILE A 113 5.55 9.92 -3.20
N TYR A 114 5.04 10.91 -2.47
CA TYR A 114 3.69 11.45 -2.56
C TYR A 114 3.74 12.78 -3.32
N ASP A 115 3.82 12.71 -4.65
CA ASP A 115 3.73 13.88 -5.52
C ASP A 115 2.31 13.96 -6.09
N GLY A 116 1.55 14.96 -5.63
CA GLY A 116 0.16 15.17 -6.03
C GLY A 116 -0.04 15.35 -7.54
N VAL A 117 1.01 15.70 -8.31
CA VAL A 117 0.97 15.71 -9.78
C VAL A 117 0.62 14.33 -10.37
N TYR A 118 0.79 13.24 -9.61
CA TYR A 118 0.52 11.87 -10.03
C TYR A 118 -0.69 11.21 -9.33
N TYR A 119 -1.41 11.94 -8.47
CA TYR A 119 -2.68 11.50 -7.87
C TYR A 119 -3.87 11.84 -8.77
N PRO A 120 -5.05 11.20 -8.68
CA PRO A 120 -6.26 11.63 -9.40
C PRO A 120 -6.56 13.12 -9.20
N LEU A 121 -6.88 13.85 -10.28
CA LEU A 121 -7.08 15.31 -10.18
C LEU A 121 -8.21 15.67 -9.22
N GLU A 122 -9.26 14.86 -9.26
CA GLU A 122 -10.37 14.88 -8.34
C GLU A 122 -10.72 13.43 -8.00
N ASN A 123 -11.06 13.18 -6.75
CA ASN A 123 -11.67 11.94 -6.31
C ASN A 123 -13.18 12.16 -6.19
N GLU A 124 -13.97 11.39 -6.95
CA GLU A 124 -15.43 11.55 -7.00
C GLU A 124 -16.10 11.26 -5.66
N ASP A 125 -15.55 10.33 -4.86
CA ASP A 125 -16.12 9.90 -3.60
C ASP A 125 -15.91 10.94 -2.48
N SER A 126 -14.72 11.54 -2.40
CA SER A 126 -14.38 12.53 -1.36
C SER A 126 -14.53 13.97 -1.81
N GLY A 127 -14.57 14.22 -3.12
CA GLY A 127 -14.48 15.55 -3.72
C GLY A 127 -13.15 16.24 -3.44
N TRP A 128 -12.10 15.48 -3.14
CA TRP A 128 -10.76 15.99 -2.84
C TRP A 128 -9.92 16.10 -4.11
N ASP A 129 -9.10 17.16 -4.19
CA ASP A 129 -8.13 17.33 -5.26
C ASP A 129 -6.88 16.46 -5.07
N CYS A 130 -6.05 16.38 -6.11
CA CYS A 130 -4.85 15.55 -6.13
C CYS A 130 -3.81 15.89 -5.06
N MET A 131 -3.70 17.16 -4.65
CA MET A 131 -2.77 17.59 -3.60
C MET A 131 -3.32 17.18 -2.23
N THR A 132 -4.62 17.34 -2.02
CA THR A 132 -5.31 16.89 -0.80
C THR A 132 -5.21 15.37 -0.61
N LEU A 133 -5.38 14.59 -1.68
CA LEU A 133 -5.23 13.13 -1.63
C LEU A 133 -3.79 12.71 -1.29
N ALA A 134 -2.80 13.34 -1.92
CA ALA A 134 -1.39 13.03 -1.66
C ALA A 134 -0.98 13.35 -0.21
N ASP A 135 -1.44 14.49 0.32
CA ASP A 135 -1.18 14.87 1.71
C ASP A 135 -1.87 13.92 2.70
N ALA A 136 -3.11 13.50 2.43
CA ALA A 136 -3.84 12.59 3.30
C ALA A 136 -3.17 11.21 3.36
N ASP A 137 -2.85 10.63 2.19
CA ASP A 137 -2.14 9.36 2.09
C ASP A 137 -0.80 9.40 2.85
N TYR A 138 -0.04 10.48 2.67
CA TYR A 138 1.23 10.71 3.34
C TYR A 138 1.06 10.82 4.86
N ALA A 139 0.11 11.63 5.33
CA ALA A 139 -0.13 11.89 6.75
C ALA A 139 -0.58 10.62 7.48
N ILE A 140 -1.54 9.88 6.90
CA ILE A 140 -2.06 8.64 7.47
C ILE A 140 -0.96 7.59 7.57
N GLU A 141 -0.20 7.39 6.49
CA GLU A 141 0.83 6.35 6.47
C GLU A 141 2.02 6.69 7.38
N ALA A 142 2.46 7.94 7.41
CA ALA A 142 3.50 8.39 8.33
C ALA A 142 3.08 8.16 9.79
N CYS A 143 1.86 8.57 10.14
CA CYS A 143 1.30 8.41 11.48
C CYS A 143 1.16 6.93 11.88
N ALA A 144 0.74 6.07 10.94
CA ALA A 144 0.65 4.63 11.15
C ALA A 144 2.03 4.04 11.49
N TYR A 145 3.07 4.35 10.69
CA TYR A 145 4.42 3.88 10.98
C TYR A 145 4.94 4.44 12.32
N GLU A 146 4.80 5.73 12.59
CA GLU A 146 5.22 6.34 13.87
C GLU A 146 4.56 5.70 15.09
N THR A 147 3.30 5.27 14.95
CA THR A 147 2.55 4.58 16.00
C THR A 147 3.03 3.13 16.18
N MET A 148 3.32 2.41 15.08
CA MET A 148 3.68 0.99 15.13
C MET A 148 5.13 0.71 15.50
N GLN A 149 6.08 1.57 15.11
CA GLN A 149 7.52 1.29 15.31
C GLN A 149 7.93 1.06 16.77
N PRO A 150 7.43 1.82 17.77
CA PRO A 150 7.84 1.63 19.16
C PRO A 150 7.25 0.37 19.82
N VAL A 151 6.28 -0.30 19.18
CA VAL A 151 5.53 -1.41 19.78
C VAL A 151 6.29 -2.72 19.60
N GLU A 152 6.67 -3.33 20.73
CA GLU A 152 7.39 -4.61 20.75
C GLU A 152 6.63 -5.70 20.00
N GLY A 153 7.36 -6.44 19.15
CA GLY A 153 6.77 -7.50 18.34
C GLY A 153 5.97 -7.03 17.13
N VAL A 154 5.80 -5.71 16.93
CA VAL A 154 5.16 -5.12 15.74
C VAL A 154 6.20 -4.42 14.86
N GLY A 155 6.84 -3.36 15.37
CA GLY A 155 7.83 -2.57 14.64
C GLY A 155 9.00 -3.43 14.12
N ALA A 156 9.41 -3.20 12.87
CA ALA A 156 10.48 -3.92 12.15
C ALA A 156 10.32 -5.46 12.04
N LYS A 157 9.24 -6.04 12.57
CA LYS A 157 8.94 -7.48 12.52
C LYS A 157 7.73 -7.79 11.65
N LEU A 158 6.62 -7.09 11.87
CA LEU A 158 5.37 -7.27 11.13
C LEU A 158 5.17 -6.20 10.06
N VAL A 159 5.90 -5.09 10.20
CA VAL A 159 5.92 -3.96 9.26
C VAL A 159 7.38 -3.59 8.96
N PRO A 160 7.67 -2.96 7.81
CA PRO A 160 9.02 -2.49 7.50
C PRO A 160 9.55 -1.56 8.59
N GLU A 161 10.86 -1.57 8.82
CA GLU A 161 11.51 -0.50 9.58
C GLU A 161 11.24 0.85 8.90
N TYR A 162 10.99 1.88 9.69
CA TYR A 162 10.67 3.22 9.22
C TYR A 162 11.83 4.17 9.53
N HIS A 163 12.42 4.70 8.46
CA HIS A 163 13.57 5.62 8.52
C HIS A 163 13.12 7.09 8.47
N GLY A 164 11.83 7.35 8.70
CA GLY A 164 11.29 8.69 8.86
C GLY A 164 10.66 9.29 7.60
N THR A 165 10.26 10.54 7.79
CA THR A 165 9.53 11.40 6.87
C THR A 165 10.43 12.49 6.32
N TRP A 166 10.27 12.74 5.02
CA TRP A 166 11.20 13.54 4.24
C TRP A 166 10.47 14.43 3.25
N THR A 167 11.09 15.54 2.88
CA THR A 167 10.63 16.40 1.82
C THR A 167 11.77 16.87 0.93
N PHE A 168 11.45 17.15 -0.33
CA PHE A 168 12.41 17.66 -1.31
C PHE A 168 11.70 18.49 -2.36
N ALA A 169 12.49 19.29 -3.07
CA ALA A 169 12.02 20.16 -4.12
C ALA A 169 12.26 19.53 -5.50
N VAL A 170 11.23 19.48 -6.34
CA VAL A 170 11.32 19.02 -7.72
C VAL A 170 11.30 20.22 -8.67
N ALA A 171 12.26 20.24 -9.60
CA ALA A 171 12.32 21.25 -10.65
C ALA A 171 11.08 21.19 -11.55
N THR A 172 10.64 22.35 -12.05
CA THR A 172 9.49 22.45 -12.94
C THR A 172 9.91 23.05 -14.28
N ASN A 173 9.01 22.96 -15.28
CA ASN A 173 9.14 23.66 -16.54
C ASN A 173 8.95 25.19 -16.40
N GLN A 174 8.47 25.67 -15.24
CA GLN A 174 8.36 27.10 -14.94
C GLN A 174 9.68 27.60 -14.32
N PRO A 175 10.44 28.49 -14.99
CA PRO A 175 11.74 28.94 -14.50
C PRO A 175 11.67 29.51 -13.08
N GLY A 176 12.61 29.10 -12.23
CA GLY A 176 12.70 29.56 -10.84
C GLY A 176 11.69 28.95 -9.87
N ARG A 177 10.64 28.27 -10.35
CA ARG A 177 9.66 27.60 -9.48
C ARG A 177 10.02 26.14 -9.26
N ARG A 178 9.92 25.73 -8.00
CA ARG A 178 10.05 24.33 -7.56
C ARG A 178 8.78 23.94 -6.84
N ARG A 179 8.34 22.71 -7.04
CA ARG A 179 7.26 22.13 -6.23
C ARG A 179 7.84 21.27 -5.13
N TRP A 180 7.29 21.36 -3.93
CA TRP A 180 7.67 20.50 -2.82
C TRP A 180 6.94 19.18 -2.90
N VAL A 181 7.60 18.11 -2.48
CA VAL A 181 7.09 16.74 -2.51
C VAL A 181 7.41 16.06 -1.19
N ARG A 182 6.50 15.19 -0.72
CA ARG A 182 6.65 14.43 0.52
C ARG A 182 7.07 13.00 0.25
N MET A 183 7.79 12.40 1.18
CA MET A 183 8.37 11.08 1.03
C MET A 183 8.50 10.36 2.37
N LEU A 184 8.28 9.04 2.37
CA LEU A 184 8.67 8.14 3.45
C LEU A 184 9.88 7.32 3.03
N LEU A 185 10.82 7.11 3.94
CA LEU A 185 11.88 6.11 3.79
C LEU A 185 11.58 4.91 4.67
N LEU A 186 11.60 3.73 4.06
CA LEU A 186 11.29 2.45 4.67
C LEU A 186 12.40 1.45 4.38
N GLN A 187 12.53 0.43 5.22
CA GLN A 187 13.33 -0.75 4.91
C GLN A 187 12.86 -1.38 3.61
N LEU A 188 13.80 -1.75 2.75
CA LEU A 188 13.49 -2.61 1.61
C LEU A 188 13.25 -4.03 2.11
N VAL A 189 11.97 -4.42 2.21
CA VAL A 189 11.60 -5.81 2.51
C VAL A 189 12.06 -6.71 1.37
N ARG A 190 12.94 -7.65 1.69
CA ARG A 190 13.42 -8.66 0.74
C ARG A 190 12.37 -9.76 0.65
N GLY A 191 11.52 -9.69 -0.36
CA GLY A 191 10.44 -10.65 -0.56
C GLY A 191 9.61 -10.35 -1.79
N GLU A 192 8.54 -11.10 -1.94
CA GLU A 192 7.56 -10.90 -3.01
C GLU A 192 6.17 -10.72 -2.40
N THR A 193 5.34 -9.88 -3.02
CA THR A 193 3.94 -9.81 -2.61
C THR A 193 3.22 -11.11 -2.91
N VAL A 194 2.21 -11.45 -2.13
CA VAL A 194 1.35 -12.60 -2.40
C VAL A 194 0.73 -12.48 -3.81
N LEU A 195 0.36 -11.27 -4.22
CA LEU A 195 -0.14 -11.00 -5.57
C LEU A 195 0.90 -11.33 -6.66
N ALA A 196 2.16 -10.95 -6.49
CA ALA A 196 3.21 -11.27 -7.45
C ALA A 196 3.39 -12.79 -7.61
N LYS A 197 3.29 -13.55 -6.51
CA LYS A 197 3.32 -15.02 -6.55
C LYS A 197 2.11 -15.58 -7.31
N ILE A 198 0.91 -15.04 -7.09
CA ILE A 198 -0.30 -15.41 -7.83
C ILE A 198 -0.14 -15.11 -9.33
N HIS A 199 0.38 -13.94 -9.69
CA HIS A 199 0.59 -13.55 -11.09
C HIS A 199 1.58 -14.49 -11.79
N LYS A 200 2.68 -14.87 -11.13
CA LYS A 200 3.63 -15.86 -11.68
C LYS A 200 3.00 -17.22 -11.95
N ALA A 201 2.00 -17.59 -11.16
CA ALA A 201 1.22 -18.80 -11.36
C ALA A 201 0.05 -18.63 -12.33
N THR A 202 -0.21 -17.44 -12.87
CA THR A 202 -1.34 -17.17 -13.76
C THR A 202 -0.87 -17.17 -15.21
N LYS A 203 -1.55 -17.94 -16.07
CA LYS A 203 -1.29 -17.99 -17.52
C LYS A 203 -2.63 -18.01 -18.27
N ASN A 204 -2.78 -17.15 -19.28
CA ASN A 204 -4.03 -17.01 -20.05
C ASN A 204 -5.26 -16.83 -19.13
N ASP A 205 -5.15 -15.94 -18.14
CA ASP A 205 -6.19 -15.68 -17.12
C ASP A 205 -6.61 -16.88 -16.26
N ALA A 206 -5.84 -17.98 -16.29
CA ALA A 206 -6.07 -19.16 -15.48
C ALA A 206 -4.92 -19.44 -14.51
N ILE A 207 -5.26 -19.68 -13.24
CA ILE A 207 -4.30 -20.06 -12.21
C ILE A 207 -3.81 -21.49 -12.49
N GLN A 208 -2.50 -21.62 -12.69
CA GLN A 208 -1.79 -22.87 -12.79
C GLN A 208 -1.48 -23.34 -11.37
N HIS A 209 -2.37 -24.11 -10.77
CA HIS A 209 -2.23 -24.58 -9.38
C HIS A 209 -0.87 -25.22 -9.04
N PRO A 210 -0.20 -25.99 -9.93
CA PRO A 210 1.13 -26.53 -9.65
C PRO A 210 2.24 -25.47 -9.51
N LEU A 211 2.03 -24.25 -10.00
CA LEU A 211 2.98 -23.13 -9.88
C LEU A 211 2.76 -22.29 -8.61
N LEU A 212 1.65 -22.51 -7.90
CA LEU A 212 1.44 -21.91 -6.60
C LEU A 212 2.30 -22.62 -5.55
N PRO A 213 2.62 -21.94 -4.43
CA PRO A 213 3.12 -22.64 -3.26
C PRO A 213 2.16 -23.76 -2.86
N ASP A 214 2.71 -24.81 -2.23
CA ASP A 214 1.94 -25.92 -1.73
C ASP A 214 0.84 -25.45 -0.75
N GLN A 215 -0.13 -26.31 -0.49
CA GLN A 215 -1.27 -25.97 0.36
C GLN A 215 -0.84 -25.55 1.77
N GLU A 216 0.15 -26.22 2.36
CA GLU A 216 0.60 -25.91 3.71
C GLU A 216 1.23 -24.52 3.77
N THR A 217 2.10 -24.19 2.81
CA THR A 217 2.71 -22.86 2.68
C THR A 217 1.65 -21.78 2.49
N ARG A 218 0.62 -22.02 1.65
CA ARG A 218 -0.48 -21.05 1.46
C ARG A 218 -1.30 -20.83 2.74
N LEU A 219 -1.61 -21.90 3.47
CA LEU A 219 -2.33 -21.81 4.74
C LEU A 219 -1.50 -21.10 5.81
N ARG A 220 -0.18 -21.33 5.83
CA ARG A 220 0.75 -20.64 6.72
C ARG A 220 0.78 -19.13 6.43
N ILE A 221 0.94 -18.73 5.16
CA ILE A 221 0.91 -17.30 4.78
C ILE A 221 -0.41 -16.65 5.21
N LEU A 222 -1.55 -17.31 4.99
CA LEU A 222 -2.86 -16.80 5.41
C LEU A 222 -2.94 -16.64 6.93
N LYS A 223 -2.52 -17.67 7.68
CA LYS A 223 -2.48 -17.65 9.13
C LYS A 223 -1.61 -16.48 9.62
N ASP A 224 -0.37 -16.40 9.16
CA ASP A 224 0.62 -15.42 9.60
C ASP A 224 0.17 -13.99 9.24
N THR A 225 -0.51 -13.80 8.09
CA THR A 225 -1.12 -12.52 7.71
C THR A 225 -2.21 -12.09 8.70
N LEU A 226 -3.09 -13.01 9.09
CA LEU A 226 -4.18 -12.71 10.03
C LEU A 226 -3.66 -12.46 11.45
N GLU A 227 -2.65 -13.23 11.88
CA GLU A 227 -1.96 -13.02 13.15
C GLU A 227 -1.22 -11.68 13.17
N ALA A 228 -0.58 -11.30 12.05
CA ALA A 228 0.08 -10.01 11.91
C ALA A 228 -0.91 -8.83 11.99
N GLU A 229 -1.98 -8.83 11.19
CA GLU A 229 -3.01 -7.77 11.22
C GLU A 229 -3.65 -7.64 12.61
N THR A 230 -3.95 -8.79 13.24
CA THR A 230 -4.51 -8.80 14.60
C THR A 230 -3.51 -8.23 15.60
N SER A 231 -2.23 -8.59 15.51
CA SER A 231 -1.20 -8.07 16.42
C SER A 231 -1.01 -6.56 16.24
N ILE A 232 -0.99 -6.07 15.00
CA ILE A 232 -0.90 -4.64 14.70
C ILE A 232 -2.11 -3.90 15.28
N LEU A 233 -3.33 -4.41 15.05
CA LEU A 233 -4.56 -3.82 15.58
C LEU A 233 -4.54 -3.77 17.11
N TRP A 234 -4.34 -4.90 17.78
CA TRP A 234 -4.50 -4.97 19.23
C TRP A 234 -3.37 -4.30 20.00
N ASN A 235 -2.13 -4.45 19.52
CA ASN A 235 -0.96 -3.99 20.25
C ASN A 235 -0.55 -2.57 19.86
N ALA A 236 -0.69 -2.20 18.59
CA ALA A 236 -0.33 -0.87 18.09
C ALA A 236 -1.53 0.05 17.83
N GLU A 237 -2.77 -0.44 17.95
CA GLU A 237 -3.97 0.36 17.69
C GLU A 237 -4.03 0.92 16.26
N VAL A 238 -3.52 0.15 15.29
CA VAL A 238 -3.56 0.48 13.86
C VAL A 238 -4.30 -0.62 13.11
N LEU A 239 -5.28 -0.26 12.28
CA LEU A 239 -5.90 -1.17 11.31
C LEU A 239 -5.38 -0.82 9.92
N GLN A 240 -4.89 -1.77 9.12
CA GLN A 240 -4.23 -1.43 7.86
C GLN A 240 -5.20 -0.87 6.80
N GLY A 241 -6.47 -1.27 6.83
CA GLY A 241 -7.56 -0.64 6.07
C GLY A 241 -7.71 -1.07 4.59
N ASP A 242 -6.71 -1.73 4.01
CA ASP A 242 -6.67 -2.22 2.62
C ASP A 242 -5.94 -3.59 2.51
N LEU A 243 -6.28 -4.51 3.42
CA LEU A 243 -5.52 -5.74 3.58
C LEU A 243 -5.80 -6.66 2.39
N SER A 244 -4.83 -6.75 1.49
CA SER A 244 -4.97 -7.42 0.20
C SER A 244 -3.66 -8.07 -0.22
N PRO A 245 -3.67 -9.05 -1.15
CA PRO A 245 -2.46 -9.77 -1.55
C PRO A 245 -1.31 -8.91 -2.08
N ARG A 246 -1.58 -7.68 -2.53
CA ARG A 246 -0.55 -6.71 -2.96
C ARG A 246 0.19 -6.05 -1.79
N ASN A 247 -0.43 -6.02 -0.62
CA ASN A 247 0.05 -5.34 0.59
C ASN A 247 0.63 -6.33 1.62
N VAL A 248 0.79 -7.59 1.22
CA VAL A 248 1.36 -8.66 2.04
C VAL A 248 2.61 -9.18 1.34
N MET A 249 3.77 -8.95 1.94
CA MET A 249 5.06 -9.44 1.46
C MET A 249 5.44 -10.75 2.15
N VAL A 250 5.93 -11.72 1.38
CA VAL A 250 6.47 -12.98 1.88
C VAL A 250 7.98 -13.00 1.67
N GLN A 251 8.73 -13.09 2.76
CA GLN A 251 10.19 -13.12 2.78
C GLN A 251 10.74 -14.52 2.44
N PRO A 252 12.04 -14.65 2.10
CA PRO A 252 12.68 -15.94 1.81
C PRO A 252 12.58 -16.98 2.94
N ASP A 253 12.56 -16.53 4.20
CA ASP A 253 12.39 -17.39 5.38
C ASP A 253 10.92 -17.79 5.63
N GLY A 254 9.99 -17.31 4.79
CA GLY A 254 8.56 -17.57 4.90
C GLY A 254 7.80 -16.60 5.80
N SER A 255 8.48 -15.66 6.47
CA SER A 255 7.83 -14.64 7.28
C SER A 255 7.01 -13.68 6.43
N VAL A 256 5.97 -13.11 7.05
CA VAL A 256 5.05 -12.16 6.42
C VAL A 256 5.27 -10.76 6.98
N VAL A 257 5.33 -9.78 6.08
CA VAL A 257 5.38 -8.34 6.41
C VAL A 257 4.23 -7.63 5.70
N ILE A 258 3.46 -6.86 6.47
CA ILE A 258 2.37 -6.02 5.96
C ILE A 258 2.93 -4.65 5.57
N VAL A 259 2.51 -4.13 4.42
CA VAL A 259 2.99 -2.86 3.84
C VAL A 259 1.81 -2.00 3.35
N ASP A 260 2.09 -0.76 2.94
CA ASP A 260 1.13 0.17 2.34
C ASP A 260 0.01 0.58 3.32
N PHE A 261 0.31 1.53 4.23
CA PHE A 261 -0.62 1.95 5.29
C PHE A 261 -1.30 3.30 4.99
N ASN A 262 -1.37 3.73 3.73
CA ASN A 262 -2.01 5.02 3.35
C ASN A 262 -3.53 5.05 3.61
N GLN A 263 -4.17 3.89 3.76
CA GLN A 263 -5.59 3.76 4.11
C GLN A 263 -5.80 3.28 5.55
N ALA A 264 -4.78 3.34 6.40
CA ALA A 264 -4.87 2.84 7.76
C ALA A 264 -5.86 3.66 8.61
N VAL A 265 -6.40 3.00 9.64
CA VAL A 265 -7.07 3.65 10.78
C VAL A 265 -6.11 3.62 11.96
N VAL A 266 -5.63 4.79 12.37
CA VAL A 266 -4.74 4.99 13.51
C VAL A 266 -5.59 5.49 14.68
N TYR A 267 -6.01 4.57 15.52
CA TYR A 267 -7.04 4.84 16.54
C TYR A 267 -6.73 5.94 17.54
N PRO A 268 -5.46 6.18 17.96
CA PRO A 268 -5.12 7.34 18.79
C PRO A 268 -5.55 8.69 18.22
N PHE A 269 -5.66 8.81 16.89
CA PHE A 269 -6.07 10.03 16.18
C PHE A 269 -7.47 9.92 15.55
N TYR A 270 -8.10 8.76 15.63
CA TYR A 270 -9.38 8.49 15.00
C TYR A 270 -10.54 8.86 15.92
N HIS A 271 -11.64 9.39 15.38
CA HIS A 271 -12.78 9.83 16.20
C HIS A 271 -13.44 8.70 17.01
N ARG A 272 -13.29 7.44 16.57
CA ARG A 272 -13.82 6.28 17.29
C ARG A 272 -12.76 5.68 18.17
N ARG A 273 -13.17 5.30 19.38
CA ARG A 273 -12.32 4.55 20.31
C ARG A 273 -11.94 3.18 19.74
N HIS A 274 -10.72 2.74 20.04
CA HIS A 274 -10.27 1.40 19.68
C HIS A 274 -11.17 0.30 20.29
N PRO A 275 -11.58 -0.73 19.52
CA PRO A 275 -12.46 -1.80 19.99
C PRO A 275 -11.95 -2.56 21.21
N LYS A 276 -10.62 -2.60 21.42
CA LYS A 276 -9.98 -3.23 22.60
C LYS A 276 -10.45 -2.70 23.94
N TYR A 277 -11.04 -1.51 23.95
CA TYR A 277 -11.55 -0.90 25.17
C TYR A 277 -13.06 -1.10 25.38
N ASN A 278 -13.72 -1.87 24.52
CA ASN A 278 -15.11 -2.25 24.74
C ASN A 278 -15.20 -3.32 25.83
N GLU A 279 -16.30 -3.35 26.58
CA GLU A 279 -16.52 -4.39 27.59
C GLU A 279 -16.52 -5.79 26.96
N GLY A 280 -15.77 -6.72 27.56
CA GLY A 280 -15.61 -8.08 27.04
C GLY A 280 -14.75 -8.19 25.77
N ALA A 281 -14.10 -7.10 25.34
CA ALA A 281 -13.20 -7.14 24.21
C ALA A 281 -11.93 -7.91 24.56
N HIS A 282 -11.70 -9.00 23.84
CA HIS A 282 -10.45 -9.74 23.87
C HIS A 282 -10.00 -9.97 22.42
N PRO A 283 -8.69 -9.91 22.13
CA PRO A 283 -8.19 -10.57 20.95
C PRO A 283 -8.62 -12.03 21.08
N LEU A 284 -9.36 -12.55 20.10
CA LEU A 284 -9.89 -13.91 20.16
C LEU A 284 -8.75 -14.82 20.64
N PRO A 285 -8.89 -15.52 21.79
CA PRO A 285 -7.83 -16.41 22.23
C PRO A 285 -7.54 -17.38 21.09
N PRO A 286 -6.26 -17.72 20.82
CA PRO A 286 -5.94 -18.74 19.83
C PRO A 286 -6.83 -19.95 20.13
N PRO A 287 -7.57 -20.48 19.13
CA PRO A 287 -8.63 -21.42 19.40
C PRO A 287 -8.06 -22.63 20.14
N THR A 288 -8.38 -22.77 21.42
CA THR A 288 -8.23 -24.03 22.13
C THR A 288 -9.21 -24.98 21.46
N HIS A 289 -8.67 -25.92 20.69
CA HIS A 289 -9.37 -26.91 19.87
C HIS A 289 -10.86 -27.13 20.18
N ARG A 290 -11.68 -27.10 19.11
CA ARG A 290 -13.08 -27.53 18.98
C ARG A 290 -14.15 -26.44 19.10
N ALA A 291 -14.32 -25.61 18.06
CA ALA A 291 -15.63 -25.09 17.68
C ALA A 291 -15.67 -24.76 16.17
N PRO A 292 -16.81 -24.92 15.47
CA PRO A 292 -16.91 -24.65 14.04
C PRO A 292 -16.92 -23.13 13.78
N LEU A 293 -16.00 -22.66 12.93
CA LEU A 293 -15.85 -21.26 12.56
C LEU A 293 -17.11 -20.70 11.90
N ALA A 294 -17.71 -19.67 12.51
CA ALA A 294 -18.68 -18.81 11.85
C ALA A 294 -17.99 -17.98 10.74
N LEU A 295 -18.66 -17.83 9.60
CA LEU A 295 -18.00 -17.49 8.34
C LEU A 295 -17.66 -15.99 8.21
N CYS A 296 -16.38 -15.65 7.97
CA CYS A 296 -15.92 -14.29 7.68
C CYS A 296 -15.96 -13.98 6.15
N PRO A 297 -15.80 -12.71 5.73
CA PRO A 297 -15.88 -12.29 4.32
C PRO A 297 -14.96 -13.04 3.36
N TRP A 298 -13.77 -13.46 3.79
CA TRP A 298 -12.83 -14.27 3.01
C TRP A 298 -13.40 -15.65 2.62
N GLN A 299 -14.24 -16.24 3.46
CA GLN A 299 -14.88 -17.52 3.16
C GLN A 299 -16.01 -17.38 2.11
N ARG A 300 -16.55 -16.17 1.87
CA ARG A 300 -17.43 -15.91 0.71
C ARG A 300 -16.66 -15.91 -0.61
N TYR A 301 -15.41 -15.43 -0.60
CA TYR A 301 -14.55 -15.41 -1.79
C TYR A 301 -14.11 -16.83 -2.19
N LEU A 302 -13.72 -17.65 -1.20
CA LEU A 302 -13.32 -19.04 -1.43
C LEU A 302 -14.47 -19.92 -1.95
N ARG A 303 -15.72 -19.69 -1.53
CA ARG A 303 -16.88 -20.44 -2.04
C ARG A 303 -17.24 -20.14 -3.50
N ARG A 304 -16.86 -18.97 -4.05
CA ARG A 304 -17.09 -18.65 -5.47
C ARG A 304 -16.07 -19.29 -6.42
N SER A 305 -14.94 -19.75 -5.89
CA SER A 305 -13.83 -20.27 -6.69
C SER A 305 -13.75 -21.80 -6.69
N VAL A 306 -14.64 -22.48 -5.97
CA VAL A 306 -14.75 -23.94 -5.97
C VAL A 306 -15.90 -24.34 -6.88
N VAL A 307 -15.58 -24.79 -8.10
CA VAL A 307 -16.53 -25.58 -8.90
C VAL A 307 -16.79 -26.88 -8.12
N PRO A 308 -18.05 -27.27 -7.87
CA PRO A 308 -18.32 -28.53 -7.19
C PRO A 308 -17.85 -29.69 -8.08
N VAL A 309 -16.80 -30.38 -7.66
CA VAL A 309 -16.49 -31.73 -8.15
C VAL A 309 -17.58 -32.64 -7.58
N GLY A 310 -18.57 -33.01 -8.40
CA GLY A 310 -19.67 -33.83 -7.90
C GLY A 310 -20.80 -34.11 -8.87
N LYS A 311 -20.50 -34.69 -10.04
CA LYS A 311 -21.36 -35.69 -10.71
C LYS A 311 -20.49 -36.65 -11.53
N LEU A 312 -19.63 -37.41 -10.84
CA LEU A 312 -19.15 -38.68 -11.37
C LEU A 312 -19.93 -39.76 -10.62
N GLY A 313 -20.76 -40.50 -11.36
CA GLY A 313 -21.53 -41.62 -10.83
C GLY A 313 -20.62 -42.73 -10.30
N PRO A 314 -21.17 -43.68 -9.54
CA PRO A 314 -20.38 -44.75 -8.94
C PRO A 314 -19.70 -45.58 -10.03
N PRO A 315 -18.46 -46.08 -9.78
CA PRO A 315 -17.74 -46.90 -10.73
C PRO A 315 -18.50 -48.21 -10.97
N GLU A 316 -18.75 -48.49 -12.25
CA GLU A 316 -19.36 -49.72 -12.72
C GLU A 316 -18.43 -50.89 -12.40
N LEU A 317 -18.90 -51.81 -11.56
CA LEU A 317 -18.23 -53.08 -11.25
C LEU A 317 -18.01 -53.85 -12.56
N ALA A 318 -16.74 -54.00 -12.95
CA ALA A 318 -16.33 -54.85 -14.04
C ALA A 318 -16.82 -56.28 -13.78
N ARG A 319 -17.74 -56.75 -14.62
CA ARG A 319 -18.14 -58.16 -14.70
C ARG A 319 -17.01 -58.96 -15.31
N GLU A 320 -16.59 -60.02 -14.62
CA GLU A 320 -15.73 -61.06 -15.17
C GLU A 320 -16.38 -61.70 -16.42
N PRO A 321 -15.63 -61.94 -17.51
CA PRO A 321 -16.13 -62.75 -18.60
C PRO A 321 -16.06 -64.23 -18.23
N SER A 322 -17.23 -64.85 -18.13
CA SER A 322 -17.42 -66.29 -18.07
C SER A 322 -16.86 -66.97 -19.33
N ASN A 323 -15.90 -67.87 -19.13
CA ASN A 323 -15.49 -68.87 -20.11
C ASN A 323 -16.66 -69.80 -20.45
N VAL A 324 -17.10 -69.87 -21.72
CA VAL A 324 -17.67 -71.09 -22.33
C VAL A 324 -17.41 -71.09 -23.84
N ARG A 325 -16.55 -72.05 -24.24
CA ARG A 325 -16.39 -72.74 -25.54
C ARG A 325 -16.03 -71.93 -26.79
#